data_AF-A0A8H4XXL4-F1
#
_entry.id   AF-A0A8H4XXL4-F1
#
_cell.length_a   1.000
_cell.length_b   1.000
_cell.length_c   1.000
_cell.angle_alpha   90.00
_cell.angle_beta   90.00
_cell.angle_gamma   90.00
#
_symmetry.space_group_name_H-M   'P 1'
#
loop_
_entity.id
_entity.type
_entity.pdbx_description
1 polymer ?
#
loop_
_entity_poly.entity_id
_entity_poly.type
_entity_poly.pdbx_seq_one_letter_code
_entity_poly.pdbx_strand_id
1 'polypeptide(L)'
;MPASSSSSSSDSGPVYFWHETDPDLGYLSQLYHYPFRDDKDEKTIYKTAEHYMMHQKALLFGDQDTAQEILKTDSPRKAKSLGRKVKNFDNKTWNENRCRVARQGNILKFTRALAEEEIYMNTPHVPGEAIEGTLLEKLFSTGERELVEASPFDRIWGIGFKAADAEAARASWGENLLGKELMEVRRILRETDE
;
A
#
# COMPACT_ATOMS: atom_id res chain seq x y z
N MET A 1 -41.91 7.13 16.65
CA MET A 1 -41.15 5.87 16.54
C MET A 1 -41.95 4.91 15.68
N PRO A 2 -41.46 4.58 14.49
CA PRO A 2 -41.07 3.21 14.27
C PRO A 2 -39.61 3.12 13.79
N ALA A 3 -38.95 2.07 14.27
CA ALA A 3 -37.53 1.82 14.10
C ALA A 3 -37.19 1.46 12.65
N SER A 4 -36.14 2.10 12.15
CA SER A 4 -35.40 1.75 10.95
C SER A 4 -34.88 0.31 11.06
N SER A 5 -35.30 -0.54 10.13
CA SER A 5 -34.62 -1.80 9.84
C SER A 5 -33.69 -1.56 8.64
N SER A 6 -32.55 -0.92 8.90
CA SER A 6 -31.43 -0.96 7.97
C SER A 6 -30.76 -2.32 8.11
N SER A 7 -31.03 -3.20 7.14
CA SER A 7 -30.29 -4.44 6.93
C SER A 7 -28.83 -4.10 6.60
N SER A 8 -27.94 -4.13 7.59
CA SER A 8 -26.51 -4.22 7.32
C SER A 8 -26.20 -5.65 6.88
N SER A 9 -26.21 -5.89 5.58
CA SER A 9 -25.52 -7.04 5.00
C SER A 9 -24.04 -6.86 5.33
N SER A 10 -23.59 -7.47 6.42
CA SER A 10 -22.17 -7.65 6.70
C SER A 10 -21.63 -8.58 5.63
N ASP A 11 -21.07 -7.99 4.58
CA ASP A 11 -20.36 -8.74 3.56
C ASP A 11 -19.12 -9.33 4.23
N SER A 12 -19.26 -10.58 4.68
CA SER A 12 -18.33 -11.29 5.56
C SER A 12 -17.15 -11.92 4.81
N GLY A 13 -17.08 -11.69 3.50
CA GLY A 13 -16.04 -12.21 2.62
C GLY A 13 -14.72 -11.41 2.64
N PRO A 14 -13.66 -11.97 2.04
CA PRO A 14 -12.42 -11.26 1.79
C PRO A 14 -12.62 -10.00 0.95
N VAL A 15 -11.82 -8.97 1.22
CA VAL A 15 -11.70 -7.77 0.39
C VAL A 15 -10.62 -8.03 -0.66
N TYR A 16 -11.07 -8.27 -1.89
CA TYR A 16 -10.18 -8.40 -3.03
C TYR A 16 -9.91 -7.02 -3.62
N PHE A 17 -8.65 -6.62 -3.69
CA PHE A 17 -8.23 -5.36 -4.29
C PHE A 17 -7.14 -5.61 -5.33
N TRP A 18 -7.16 -4.83 -6.40
CA TRP A 18 -6.14 -4.85 -7.43
C TRP A 18 -6.17 -3.52 -8.19
N HIS A 19 -4.98 -2.96 -8.47
CA HIS A 19 -4.77 -1.65 -9.11
C HIS A 19 -5.07 -0.41 -8.25
N GLU A 20 -4.28 0.64 -8.50
CA GLU A 20 -4.38 1.95 -7.85
C GLU A 20 -5.54 2.81 -8.35
N THR A 21 -6.13 2.46 -9.50
CA THR A 21 -7.22 3.21 -10.14
C THR A 21 -8.60 2.77 -9.66
N ASP A 22 -8.68 1.75 -8.81
CA ASP A 22 -9.93 1.33 -8.21
C ASP A 22 -10.45 2.45 -7.27
N PRO A 23 -11.68 2.95 -7.47
CA PRO A 23 -12.19 4.11 -6.72
C PRO A 23 -12.41 3.79 -5.24
N ASP A 24 -12.75 2.54 -4.92
CA ASP A 24 -13.16 2.13 -3.59
C ASP A 24 -11.97 1.57 -2.81
N LEU A 25 -11.13 0.75 -3.46
CA LEU A 25 -10.08 -0.06 -2.84
C LEU A 25 -8.68 0.28 -3.34
N GLY A 26 -8.54 1.21 -4.29
CA GLY A 26 -7.23 1.60 -4.86
C GLY A 26 -6.26 2.08 -3.79
N TYR A 27 -6.77 2.65 -2.70
CA TYR A 27 -5.98 3.07 -1.54
C TYR A 27 -5.21 1.94 -0.84
N LEU A 28 -5.53 0.66 -1.07
CA LEU A 28 -4.78 -0.48 -0.55
C LEU A 28 -3.53 -0.79 -1.41
N SER A 29 -3.51 -0.35 -2.67
CA SER A 29 -2.38 -0.53 -3.59
C SER A 29 -1.14 0.27 -3.17
N GLN A 30 0.04 -0.29 -3.41
CA GLN A 30 1.32 0.40 -3.20
C GLN A 30 1.60 1.47 -4.28
N LEU A 31 0.88 1.42 -5.40
CA LEU A 31 0.98 2.38 -6.50
C LEU A 31 0.01 3.57 -6.33
N TYR A 32 -0.86 3.54 -5.33
CA TYR A 32 -1.81 4.61 -5.04
C TYR A 32 -1.10 5.92 -4.71
N HIS A 33 -1.44 6.98 -5.45
CA HIS A 33 -0.80 8.29 -5.32
C HIS A 33 -1.43 9.09 -4.19
N TYR A 34 -0.88 8.92 -3.01
CA TYR A 34 -1.24 9.70 -1.83
C TYR A 34 0.04 9.98 -1.04
N PRO A 35 0.65 11.17 -1.22
CA PRO A 35 1.95 11.46 -0.63
C PRO A 35 1.93 11.42 0.89
N PHE A 36 3.03 10.95 1.49
CA PHE A 36 3.20 10.89 2.95
C PHE A 36 4.64 11.20 3.37
N ARG A 37 4.80 11.68 4.61
CA ARG A 37 6.11 12.05 5.17
C ARG A 37 6.84 10.86 5.77
N ASP A 38 8.16 10.86 5.65
CA ASP A 38 9.03 9.97 6.43
C ASP A 38 8.91 10.28 7.94
N ASP A 39 9.27 9.31 8.77
CA ASP A 39 9.35 9.46 10.23
C ASP A 39 10.72 9.98 10.70
N LYS A 40 11.78 9.77 9.91
CA LYS A 40 13.15 10.17 10.28
C LYS A 40 13.54 11.53 9.73
N ASP A 41 12.95 11.93 8.60
CA ASP A 41 13.15 13.24 7.98
C ASP A 41 11.85 13.78 7.40
N GLU A 42 11.24 14.77 8.09
CA GLU A 42 9.96 15.36 7.68
C GLU A 42 10.00 16.07 6.32
N LYS A 43 11.19 16.37 5.80
CA LYS A 43 11.39 16.95 4.47
C LYS A 43 11.31 15.88 3.37
N THR A 44 11.52 14.62 3.72
CA THR A 44 11.41 13.51 2.78
C THR A 44 9.94 13.11 2.64
N ILE A 45 9.41 13.31 1.43
CA ILE A 45 8.03 12.96 1.06
C ILE A 45 8.07 11.86 0.01
N TYR A 46 7.36 10.76 0.26
CA TYR A 46 7.15 9.69 -0.71
C TYR A 46 5.80 9.86 -1.38
N LYS A 47 5.76 9.82 -2.71
CA LYS A 47 4.52 9.97 -3.48
C LYS A 47 3.60 8.75 -3.39
N THR A 48 4.20 7.58 -3.21
CA THR A 48 3.48 6.30 -3.02
C THR A 48 4.30 5.37 -2.11
N ALA A 49 3.66 4.33 -1.59
CA ALA A 49 4.37 3.32 -0.80
C ALA A 49 5.39 2.52 -1.65
N GLU A 50 5.18 2.38 -2.97
CA GLU A 50 6.18 1.83 -3.89
C GLU A 50 7.47 2.68 -3.92
N HIS A 51 7.37 4.02 -3.88
CA HIS A 51 8.55 4.88 -3.78
C HIS A 51 9.32 4.61 -2.49
N TYR A 52 8.61 4.53 -1.35
CA TYR A 52 9.21 4.19 -0.06
C TYR A 52 9.92 2.83 -0.12
N MET A 53 9.22 1.79 -0.58
CA MET A 53 9.76 0.42 -0.61
C MET A 53 11.02 0.34 -1.47
N MET A 54 11.02 0.94 -2.66
CA MET A 54 12.18 0.90 -3.54
C MET A 54 13.33 1.78 -3.03
N HIS A 55 13.03 2.91 -2.40
CA HIS A 55 14.04 3.75 -1.75
C HIS A 55 14.73 2.97 -0.63
N GLN A 56 13.97 2.37 0.30
CA GLN A 56 14.52 1.54 1.38
C GLN A 56 15.27 0.32 0.85
N LYS A 57 14.80 -0.28 -0.26
CA LYS A 57 15.54 -1.35 -0.94
C LYS A 57 16.91 -0.87 -1.44
N ALA A 58 16.99 0.29 -2.08
CA ALA A 58 18.25 0.85 -2.54
C ALA A 58 19.20 1.16 -1.38
N LEU A 59 18.68 1.75 -0.29
CA LEU A 59 19.45 2.00 0.94
C LEU A 59 19.99 0.70 1.55
N LEU A 60 19.18 -0.36 1.61
CA LEU A 60 19.56 -1.66 2.16
C LEU A 60 20.77 -2.27 1.45
N PHE A 61 20.90 -2.05 0.14
CA PHE A 61 22.02 -2.56 -0.68
C PHE A 61 23.12 -1.52 -0.95
N GLY A 62 23.06 -0.37 -0.27
CA GLY A 62 24.06 0.69 -0.37
C GLY A 62 24.07 1.43 -1.71
N ASP A 63 23.00 1.35 -2.50
CA ASP A 63 22.92 1.99 -3.82
C ASP A 63 22.31 3.40 -3.72
N GLN A 64 23.13 4.35 -3.27
CA GLN A 64 22.67 5.71 -3.00
C GLN A 64 22.25 6.47 -4.25
N ASP A 65 22.86 6.19 -5.39
CA ASP A 65 22.48 6.82 -6.66
C ASP A 65 21.03 6.46 -7.01
N THR A 66 20.69 5.17 -6.98
CA THR A 66 19.33 4.68 -7.24
C THR A 66 18.35 5.19 -6.19
N ALA A 67 18.75 5.24 -4.92
CA ALA A 67 17.92 5.81 -3.84
C ALA A 67 17.52 7.26 -4.15
N GLN A 68 18.47 8.10 -4.56
CA GLN A 68 18.21 9.49 -4.93
C GLN A 68 17.36 9.62 -6.21
N GLU A 69 17.55 8.75 -7.20
CA GLU A 69 16.71 8.73 -8.39
C GLU A 69 15.24 8.35 -8.07
N ILE A 70 15.04 7.42 -7.14
CA ILE A 70 13.71 7.00 -6.68
C ILE A 70 12.98 8.16 -6.00
N LEU A 71 13.64 8.93 -5.14
CA LEU A 71 13.01 10.09 -4.50
C LEU A 71 12.62 11.18 -5.50
N LYS A 72 13.39 11.33 -6.59
CA LYS A 72 13.17 12.39 -7.59
C LYS A 72 12.06 12.07 -8.59
N THR A 73 11.75 10.79 -8.86
CA THR A 73 10.73 10.43 -9.86
C THR A 73 9.31 10.72 -9.38
N ASP A 74 8.43 11.16 -10.27
CA ASP A 74 6.98 11.27 -10.02
C ASP A 74 6.22 9.97 -10.25
N SER A 75 6.75 9.09 -11.10
CA SER A 75 6.06 7.87 -11.51
C SER A 75 6.36 6.69 -10.59
N PRO A 76 5.33 6.06 -9.98
CA PRO A 76 5.54 4.86 -9.16
C PRO A 76 6.01 3.66 -9.99
N ARG A 77 5.59 3.58 -11.26
CA ARG A 77 6.09 2.55 -12.20
C ARG A 77 7.58 2.75 -12.50
N LYS A 78 8.05 4.00 -12.60
CA LYS A 78 9.48 4.30 -12.75
C LYS A 78 10.25 3.97 -11.47
N ALA A 79 9.72 4.30 -10.28
CA ALA A 79 10.32 3.90 -9.01
C ALA A 79 10.48 2.37 -8.91
N LYS A 80 9.45 1.61 -9.26
CA LYS A 80 9.49 0.14 -9.36
C LYS A 80 10.56 -0.36 -10.34
N SER A 81 10.68 0.28 -11.50
CA SER A 81 11.70 -0.05 -12.51
C SER A 81 13.12 0.19 -11.98
N LEU A 82 13.36 1.33 -11.31
CA LEU A 82 14.62 1.64 -10.64
C LEU A 82 14.94 0.62 -9.54
N GLY A 83 13.94 0.23 -8.75
CA GLY A 83 14.06 -0.81 -7.73
C GLY A 83 14.47 -2.19 -8.25
N ARG A 84 14.21 -2.50 -9.53
CA ARG A 84 14.72 -3.71 -10.20
C ARG A 84 16.20 -3.61 -10.61
N LYS A 85 16.75 -2.40 -10.65
CA LYS A 85 18.13 -2.09 -11.06
C LYS A 85 19.07 -1.79 -9.88
N VAL A 86 18.58 -1.90 -8.64
CA VAL A 86 19.38 -1.69 -7.42
C VAL A 86 20.65 -2.54 -7.47
N LYS A 87 21.81 -1.89 -7.32
CA LYS A 87 23.12 -2.52 -7.26
C LYS A 87 23.24 -3.42 -6.03
N ASN A 88 24.13 -4.42 -6.10
CA ASN A 88 24.43 -5.35 -5.00
C ASN A 88 23.20 -6.11 -4.46
N PHE A 89 22.14 -6.24 -5.26
CA PHE A 89 20.92 -6.90 -4.84
C PHE A 89 21.16 -8.38 -4.50
N ASP A 90 20.81 -8.76 -3.29
CA ASP A 90 20.77 -10.15 -2.84
C ASP A 90 19.34 -10.55 -2.49
N ASN A 91 18.85 -11.63 -3.11
CA ASN A 91 17.47 -12.07 -2.97
C ASN A 91 17.17 -12.56 -1.56
N LYS A 92 18.12 -13.22 -0.90
CA LYS A 92 17.95 -13.73 0.46
C LYS A 92 17.76 -12.57 1.45
N THR A 93 18.69 -11.63 1.44
CA THR A 93 18.65 -10.41 2.24
C THR A 93 17.36 -9.64 1.98
N TRP A 94 16.95 -9.48 0.72
CA TRP A 94 15.68 -8.80 0.43
C TRP A 94 14.48 -9.56 0.99
N ASN A 95 14.41 -10.88 0.86
CA ASN A 95 13.29 -11.66 1.37
C ASN A 95 13.17 -11.61 2.89
N GLU A 96 14.29 -11.53 3.62
CA GLU A 96 14.31 -11.35 5.07
C GLU A 96 13.82 -9.95 5.51
N ASN A 97 13.89 -8.96 4.61
CA ASN A 97 13.63 -7.55 4.93
C ASN A 97 12.36 -6.97 4.28
N ARG A 98 11.85 -7.56 3.19
CA ARG A 98 10.78 -6.97 2.36
C ARG A 98 9.50 -6.70 3.14
N CYS A 99 9.11 -7.62 4.03
CA CYS A 99 7.92 -7.48 4.87
C CYS A 99 8.02 -6.29 5.82
N ARG A 100 9.15 -6.15 6.55
CA ARG A 100 9.33 -5.02 7.48
C ARG A 100 9.32 -3.67 6.75
N VAL A 101 9.90 -3.63 5.55
CA VAL A 101 9.94 -2.42 4.71
C VAL A 101 8.54 -2.07 4.22
N ALA A 102 7.79 -3.03 3.68
CA ALA A 102 6.41 -2.80 3.24
C ALA A 102 5.52 -2.38 4.41
N ARG A 103 5.64 -3.03 5.57
CA ARG A 103 4.88 -2.68 6.78
C ARG A 103 5.13 -1.24 7.20
N GLN A 104 6.40 -0.84 7.35
CA GLN A 104 6.74 0.52 7.74
C GLN A 104 6.22 1.54 6.73
N GLY A 105 6.39 1.29 5.43
CA GLY A 105 5.88 2.17 4.38
C GLY A 105 4.37 2.34 4.46
N ASN A 106 3.63 1.27 4.77
CA ASN A 106 2.18 1.34 4.94
C ASN A 106 1.78 2.04 6.25
N ILE A 107 2.47 1.81 7.37
CA ILE A 107 2.25 2.58 8.61
C ILE A 107 2.35 4.08 8.32
N LEU A 108 3.43 4.52 7.65
CA LEU A 108 3.63 5.93 7.32
C LEU A 108 2.56 6.45 6.34
N LYS A 109 2.20 5.66 5.33
CA LYS A 109 1.12 5.99 4.40
C LYS A 109 -0.21 6.24 5.11
N PHE A 110 -0.56 5.43 6.10
CA PHE A 110 -1.83 5.53 6.81
C PHE A 110 -1.84 6.57 7.94
N THR A 111 -0.67 6.95 8.48
CA THR A 111 -0.57 7.84 9.66
C THR A 111 0.04 9.21 9.38
N ARG A 112 0.80 9.35 8.29
CA ARG A 112 1.54 10.58 7.92
C ARG A 112 1.23 11.03 6.49
N ALA A 113 0.06 10.64 6.01
CA ALA A 113 -0.50 11.10 4.75
C ALA A 113 -0.63 12.63 4.78
N LEU A 114 -0.26 13.31 3.70
CA LEU A 114 -0.43 14.76 3.61
C LEU A 114 -1.91 15.11 3.56
N ALA A 115 -2.27 16.25 4.17
CA ALA A 115 -3.61 16.80 4.03
C ALA A 115 -3.90 17.15 2.56
N GLU A 116 -5.15 17.06 2.14
CA GLU A 116 -5.55 17.31 0.76
C GLU A 116 -5.10 18.70 0.28
N GLU A 117 -5.18 19.72 1.12
CA GLU A 117 -4.73 21.08 0.80
C GLU A 117 -3.24 21.14 0.48
N GLU A 118 -2.40 20.39 1.21
CA GLU A 118 -0.96 20.30 0.96
C GLU A 118 -0.66 19.56 -0.36
N ILE A 119 -1.48 18.58 -0.71
CA ILE A 119 -1.38 17.84 -1.97
C ILE A 119 -1.75 18.78 -3.13
N TYR A 120 -2.89 19.46 -3.06
CA TYR A 120 -3.40 20.33 -4.13
C TYR A 120 -2.55 21.59 -4.35
N MET A 121 -1.85 22.09 -3.34
CA MET A 121 -0.93 23.22 -3.49
C MET A 121 0.40 22.85 -4.16
N ASN A 122 0.83 21.59 -4.07
CA ASN A 122 2.17 21.17 -4.48
C ASN A 122 2.20 20.13 -5.62
N THR A 123 1.05 19.67 -6.12
CA THR A 123 0.99 18.71 -7.24
C THR A 123 0.16 19.21 -8.42
N PRO A 124 0.63 19.07 -9.67
CA PRO A 124 -0.20 19.29 -10.85
C PRO A 124 -1.26 18.18 -10.93
N HIS A 125 -2.50 18.52 -10.62
CA HIS A 125 -3.76 17.82 -10.92
C HIS A 125 -3.64 16.29 -11.10
N VAL A 126 -3.85 15.54 -10.00
CA VAL A 126 -4.10 14.09 -10.10
C VAL A 126 -5.62 13.88 -10.19
N PRO A 127 -6.14 13.24 -11.24
CA PRO A 127 -7.55 12.93 -11.32
C PRO A 127 -7.87 11.77 -10.37
N GLY A 128 -8.67 12.07 -9.36
CA GLY A 128 -9.25 11.13 -8.40
C GLY A 128 -10.17 11.95 -7.48
N GLU A 129 -11.34 11.42 -7.16
CA GLU A 129 -12.24 12.08 -6.21
C GLU A 129 -11.55 12.16 -4.84
N ALA A 130 -11.77 13.29 -4.13
CA ALA A 130 -11.34 13.44 -2.75
C ALA A 130 -11.76 12.22 -1.93
N ILE A 131 -10.87 11.74 -1.07
CA ILE A 131 -11.17 10.59 -0.24
C ILE A 131 -12.06 11.11 0.88
N GLU A 132 -13.26 10.55 1.06
CA GLU A 132 -14.03 10.86 2.26
C GLU A 132 -13.30 10.29 3.49
N GLY A 133 -12.91 11.19 4.40
CA GLY A 133 -12.12 10.87 5.58
C GLY A 133 -10.62 10.66 5.30
N THR A 134 -9.95 10.01 6.23
CA THR A 134 -8.52 9.70 6.17
C THR A 134 -8.26 8.30 5.61
N LEU A 135 -7.04 8.07 5.11
CA LEU A 135 -6.61 6.73 4.74
C LEU A 135 -6.67 5.75 5.92
N LEU A 136 -6.42 6.23 7.14
CA LEU A 136 -6.50 5.42 8.37
C LEU A 136 -7.92 4.92 8.62
N GLU A 137 -8.90 5.82 8.57
CA GLU A 137 -10.32 5.48 8.73
C GLU A 137 -10.77 4.47 7.66
N LYS A 138 -10.35 4.67 6.40
CA LYS A 138 -10.57 3.69 5.33
C LYS A 138 -9.96 2.33 5.65
N LEU A 139 -8.71 2.26 6.11
CA LEU A 139 -8.11 1.00 6.54
C LEU A 139 -8.90 0.35 7.68
N PHE A 140 -9.33 1.11 8.68
CA PHE A 140 -10.11 0.58 9.81
C PHE A 140 -11.50 0.09 9.39
N SER A 141 -12.14 0.73 8.41
CA SER A 141 -13.43 0.31 7.83
C SER A 141 -13.39 -1.06 7.16
N THR A 142 -12.19 -1.58 6.87
CA THR A 142 -12.06 -2.97 6.39
C THR A 142 -12.45 -4.00 7.46
N GLY A 143 -12.59 -3.58 8.73
CA GLY A 143 -13.06 -4.43 9.82
C GLY A 143 -12.02 -5.50 10.16
N GLU A 144 -12.48 -6.75 10.34
CA GLU A 144 -11.61 -7.93 10.48
C GLU A 144 -11.46 -8.72 9.17
N ARG A 145 -11.94 -8.18 8.04
CA ARG A 145 -11.94 -8.91 6.77
C ARG A 145 -10.51 -9.18 6.30
N GLU A 146 -10.34 -10.32 5.64
CA GLU A 146 -9.10 -10.68 4.97
C GLU A 146 -8.85 -9.74 3.79
N LEU A 147 -7.67 -9.13 3.73
CA LEU A 147 -7.27 -8.28 2.60
C LEU A 147 -6.47 -9.13 1.60
N VAL A 148 -6.87 -9.11 0.33
CA VAL A 148 -6.30 -9.95 -0.71
C VAL A 148 -5.91 -9.12 -1.94
N GLU A 149 -4.60 -9.02 -2.21
CA GLU A 149 -4.08 -8.41 -3.43
C GLU A 149 -4.30 -9.37 -4.61
N ALA A 150 -5.40 -9.16 -5.34
CA ALA A 150 -5.90 -9.99 -6.43
C ALA A 150 -5.22 -9.70 -7.78
N SER A 151 -3.89 -9.53 -7.74
CA SER A 151 -3.07 -9.37 -8.93
C SER A 151 -2.86 -10.73 -9.62
N PRO A 152 -3.26 -10.89 -10.90
CA PRO A 152 -3.04 -12.13 -11.64
C PRO A 152 -1.59 -12.36 -12.06
N PHE A 153 -0.71 -11.36 -11.87
CA PHE A 153 0.67 -11.38 -12.34
C PHE A 153 1.70 -11.45 -11.21
N ASP A 154 1.26 -11.34 -9.95
CA ASP A 154 2.14 -11.33 -8.79
C ASP A 154 1.73 -12.44 -7.82
N ARG A 155 2.64 -13.40 -7.60
CA ARG A 155 2.46 -14.53 -6.68
C ARG A 155 3.21 -14.37 -5.35
N ILE A 156 3.88 -13.24 -5.16
CA ILE A 156 4.62 -12.92 -3.93
C ILE A 156 3.80 -11.89 -3.13
N TRP A 157 3.58 -10.71 -3.70
CA TRP A 157 2.78 -9.69 -3.03
C TRP A 157 1.29 -9.94 -3.18
N GLY A 158 0.89 -10.54 -4.30
CA GLY A 158 -0.48 -10.95 -4.59
C GLY A 158 -0.72 -12.46 -4.60
N ILE A 159 -1.94 -12.84 -4.95
CA ILE A 159 -2.37 -14.24 -5.02
C ILE A 159 -2.13 -14.89 -6.39
N GLY A 160 -1.82 -14.14 -7.44
CA GLY A 160 -1.67 -14.69 -8.80
C GLY A 160 -2.98 -15.00 -9.52
N PHE A 161 -4.11 -14.52 -9.02
CA PHE A 161 -5.44 -14.68 -9.62
C PHE A 161 -6.21 -13.37 -9.53
N LYS A 162 -7.13 -13.15 -10.47
CA LYS A 162 -8.12 -12.06 -10.38
C LYS A 162 -9.14 -12.38 -9.28
N ALA A 163 -9.79 -11.34 -8.76
CA ALA A 163 -10.79 -11.47 -7.68
C ALA A 163 -11.88 -12.52 -8.00
N ALA A 164 -12.38 -12.54 -9.23
CA ALA A 164 -13.45 -13.45 -9.67
C ALA A 164 -13.06 -14.94 -9.58
N ASP A 165 -11.77 -15.27 -9.73
CA ASP A 165 -11.26 -16.64 -9.71
C ASP A 165 -10.61 -17.01 -8.37
N ALA A 166 -10.46 -16.03 -7.47
CA ALA A 166 -9.62 -16.13 -6.29
C ALA A 166 -10.07 -17.27 -5.36
N GLU A 167 -11.35 -17.31 -4.96
CA GLU A 167 -11.82 -18.30 -3.99
C GLU A 167 -11.74 -19.73 -4.54
N ALA A 168 -12.08 -19.93 -5.82
CA ALA A 168 -11.95 -21.24 -6.47
C ALA A 168 -10.49 -21.72 -6.57
N ALA A 169 -9.54 -20.79 -6.66
CA ALA A 169 -8.12 -21.07 -6.77
C ALA A 169 -7.35 -21.00 -5.43
N ARG A 170 -8.05 -20.95 -4.28
CA ARG A 170 -7.44 -20.67 -2.96
C ARG A 170 -6.27 -21.57 -2.58
N ALA A 171 -6.37 -22.87 -2.86
CA ALA A 171 -5.29 -23.83 -2.63
C ALA A 171 -4.04 -23.58 -3.50
N SER A 172 -4.19 -22.81 -4.58
CA SER A 172 -3.15 -22.50 -5.55
C SER A 172 -2.66 -21.06 -5.47
N TRP A 173 -3.02 -20.29 -4.44
CA TRP A 173 -2.60 -18.90 -4.31
C TRP A 173 -1.08 -18.71 -4.23
N GLY A 174 -0.65 -17.51 -4.59
CA GLY A 174 0.62 -16.92 -4.16
C GLY A 174 0.64 -16.58 -2.68
N GLU A 175 1.68 -15.88 -2.24
CA GLU A 175 1.90 -15.62 -0.82
C GLU A 175 0.95 -14.55 -0.24
N ASN A 176 0.36 -13.68 -1.06
CA ASN A 176 -0.47 -12.53 -0.63
C ASN A 176 0.22 -11.67 0.45
N LEU A 177 1.53 -11.43 0.32
CA LEU A 177 2.27 -10.70 1.36
C LEU A 177 1.72 -9.30 1.58
N LEU A 178 1.25 -8.61 0.54
CA LEU A 178 0.74 -7.26 0.70
C LEU A 178 -0.52 -7.24 1.57
N GLY A 179 -1.48 -8.12 1.27
CA GLY A 179 -2.69 -8.26 2.09
C GLY A 179 -2.37 -8.58 3.55
N LYS A 180 -1.43 -9.50 3.79
CA LYS A 180 -0.95 -9.85 5.14
C LYS A 180 -0.34 -8.67 5.87
N GLU A 181 0.56 -7.92 5.23
CA GLU A 181 1.18 -6.75 5.86
C GLU A 181 0.16 -5.62 6.12
N LEU A 182 -0.82 -5.40 5.23
CA LEU A 182 -1.87 -4.41 5.46
C LEU A 182 -2.76 -4.78 6.67
N MET A 183 -3.11 -6.05 6.82
CA MET A 183 -3.85 -6.54 8.01
C MET A 183 -3.03 -6.38 9.29
N GLU A 184 -1.73 -6.65 9.24
CA GLU A 184 -0.83 -6.45 10.39
C GLU A 184 -0.68 -4.96 10.73
N VAL A 185 -0.57 -4.08 9.73
CA VAL A 185 -0.60 -2.61 9.94
C VAL A 185 -1.91 -2.19 10.58
N ARG A 186 -3.06 -2.68 10.10
CA ARG A 186 -4.37 -2.42 10.70
C ARG A 186 -4.42 -2.81 12.17
N ARG A 187 -3.89 -4.00 12.52
CA ARG A 187 -3.81 -4.48 13.91
C ARG A 187 -2.95 -3.56 14.77
N ILE A 188 -1.71 -3.28 14.34
CA ILE A 188 -0.75 -2.42 15.07
C ILE A 188 -1.37 -1.04 15.32
N LEU A 189 -1.96 -0.43 14.30
CA LEU A 189 -2.48 0.93 14.41
C LEU A 189 -3.70 1.01 15.34
N ARG A 190 -4.55 -0.02 15.41
CA ARG A 190 -5.65 -0.07 16.39
C ARG A 190 -5.12 -0.17 17.82
N GLU A 191 -4.11 -1.01 18.05
CA GLU A 191 -3.49 -1.16 19.38
C GLU A 191 -2.75 0.11 19.84
N THR A 192 -2.39 1.01 18.91
CA THR A 192 -1.71 2.26 19.23
C THR A 192 -2.67 3.44 19.39
N ASP A 193 -3.93 3.29 18.97
CA ASP A 193 -5.01 4.29 19.06
C ASP A 193 -5.86 4.12 20.35
N GLU A 194 -5.74 2.96 21.02
CA GLU A 194 -6.31 2.65 22.35
C GLU A 194 -5.46 3.18 23.51
#